data_AF-A0A256H5P2-F1
#
_entry.id   AF-A0A256H5P2-F1
#
_cell.length_a   1.000
_cell.length_b   1.000
_cell.length_c   1.000
_cell.angle_alpha   90.00
_cell.angle_beta   90.00
_cell.angle_gamma   90.00
#
_symmetry.space_group_name_H-M   'P 1'
#
loop_
_entity.id
_entity.type
_entity.pdbx_description
1 polymer ?
#
loop_
_entity_poly.entity_id
_entity_poly.type
_entity_poly.pdbx_seq_one_letter_code
_entity_poly.pdbx_strand_id
1 'polypeptide(L)'
;MASDNVRDDGPADPAESDSPADPAESDSPADPAESDAAGADETSGSDPASTRRGLLRAAAGATAAGAASTAGCLGITTPADTAAQYGLSGNVSHFVGPSWLAENRGDVVVLDARDTERFREERIYGARRVPFDAVTSRASTDAGLVPDVEAIADAFGEVGVSPDDDVLVYGASVGSRVTRTAFALVALGHAGSVRVLNGGLSGWNGRLGTGSRDRVEPTEYEADPAASAWVTREWLADRVGTFNGDGPGLVDVRVPEAYLGAPAADALNPDNDRHGHLPGAIGVHWVGNVDGRQMTDPGELVQLYENRAGLDRSGTVVVYGDDNVDPTSTWLTLRAIGFEDVRLYDGGFGEWSNVEGDRGRYPVETKTSAVIETEGSVGGDDGGGDFSCTG
;
A
#
# COMPACT_ATOMS: atom_id res chain seq x y z
N MET A 1 -13.08 14.25 -76.44
CA MET A 1 -14.10 13.53 -75.68
C MET A 1 -13.74 13.76 -74.21
N ALA A 2 -14.20 14.80 -73.51
CA ALA A 2 -15.58 15.10 -73.07
C ALA A 2 -16.11 13.94 -72.20
N SER A 3 -16.53 14.08 -70.93
CA SER A 3 -16.81 15.24 -70.08
C SER A 3 -16.85 14.84 -68.58
N ASP A 4 -16.82 15.87 -67.74
CA ASP A 4 -17.17 15.96 -66.31
C ASP A 4 -18.39 15.15 -65.83
N ASN A 5 -18.41 14.80 -64.52
CA ASN A 5 -19.41 15.40 -63.63
C ASN A 5 -19.10 15.26 -62.13
N VAL A 6 -19.28 16.40 -61.45
CA VAL A 6 -19.26 16.69 -60.01
C VAL A 6 -20.71 16.75 -59.50
N ARG A 7 -20.98 16.27 -58.27
CA ARG A 7 -22.00 16.73 -57.27
C ARG A 7 -21.51 16.18 -55.93
N ASP A 8 -21.11 16.91 -54.88
CA ASP A 8 -21.65 18.07 -54.15
C ASP A 8 -23.11 17.92 -53.70
N ASP A 9 -23.28 17.67 -52.40
CA ASP A 9 -24.37 18.20 -51.56
C ASP A 9 -23.93 18.10 -50.09
N GLY A 10 -23.82 19.26 -49.45
CA GLY A 10 -23.52 19.47 -48.03
C GLY A 10 -24.74 19.31 -47.08
N PRO A 11 -24.66 19.85 -45.86
CA PRO A 11 -25.13 19.19 -44.64
C PRO A 11 -26.55 19.58 -44.21
N ALA A 12 -27.14 18.78 -43.30
CA ALA A 12 -28.38 19.10 -42.61
C ALA A 12 -28.20 18.97 -41.08
N ASP A 13 -28.62 20.02 -40.39
CA ASP A 13 -28.80 20.23 -38.93
C ASP A 13 -29.91 21.31 -38.81
N PRO A 14 -30.59 21.60 -37.67
CA PRO A 14 -31.09 20.82 -36.52
C PRO A 14 -32.63 21.01 -36.31
N ALA A 15 -33.24 20.34 -35.31
CA ALA A 15 -34.50 20.74 -34.65
C ALA A 15 -34.62 20.01 -33.28
N GLU A 16 -34.49 20.70 -32.13
CA GLU A 16 -35.56 21.26 -31.26
C GLU A 16 -36.58 20.20 -30.76
N SER A 17 -36.49 19.81 -29.47
CA SER A 17 -37.29 20.29 -28.32
C SER A 17 -38.51 19.42 -28.02
N ASP A 18 -38.57 18.81 -26.83
CA ASP A 18 -39.71 18.96 -25.91
C ASP A 18 -39.54 18.12 -24.63
N SER A 19 -39.62 18.80 -23.49
CA SER A 19 -39.94 18.22 -22.18
C SER A 19 -41.43 17.92 -22.09
N PRO A 20 -41.84 17.04 -21.17
CA PRO A 20 -43.02 17.37 -20.37
C PRO A 20 -42.81 17.14 -18.88
N ALA A 21 -43.41 18.06 -18.12
CA ALA A 21 -43.55 18.08 -16.68
C ALA A 21 -44.55 17.03 -16.16
N ASP A 22 -44.28 16.59 -14.92
CA ASP A 22 -45.13 16.17 -13.79
C ASP A 22 -46.65 15.90 -13.97
N PRO A 23 -47.19 14.94 -13.19
CA PRO A 23 -47.83 15.37 -11.94
C PRO A 23 -47.56 14.50 -10.70
N ALA A 24 -47.69 15.18 -9.56
CA ALA A 24 -47.62 14.74 -8.17
C ALA A 24 -48.60 13.61 -7.76
N GLU A 25 -48.30 12.89 -6.66
CA GLU A 25 -49.00 13.01 -5.35
C GLU A 25 -48.64 11.88 -4.34
N SER A 26 -48.59 12.27 -3.05
CA SER A 26 -48.78 11.48 -1.80
C SER A 26 -47.69 10.45 -1.42
N ASP A 27 -47.29 10.22 -0.17
CA ASP A 27 -47.72 10.68 1.16
C ASP A 27 -46.56 10.40 2.14
N SER A 28 -46.31 11.28 3.10
CA SER A 28 -45.48 10.99 4.28
C SER A 28 -46.16 11.58 5.52
N PRO A 29 -46.37 10.80 6.60
CA PRO A 29 -47.03 11.31 7.79
C PRO A 29 -46.05 12.11 8.66
N ALA A 30 -46.56 13.24 9.14
CA ALA A 30 -45.91 14.14 10.09
C ALA A 30 -46.01 13.61 11.54
N ASP A 31 -44.91 13.76 12.29
CA ASP A 31 -44.91 13.76 13.75
C ASP A 31 -45.32 15.14 14.29
N PRO A 32 -46.09 15.22 15.40
CA PRO A 32 -46.52 16.48 15.96
C PRO A 32 -45.50 17.08 16.95
N ALA A 33 -45.36 18.40 16.84
CA ALA A 33 -44.65 19.26 17.79
C ALA A 33 -45.38 19.35 19.14
N GLU A 34 -44.62 19.31 20.23
CA GLU A 34 -45.07 19.65 21.58
C GLU A 34 -45.06 21.17 21.80
N SER A 35 -46.11 21.64 22.48
CA SER A 35 -46.41 23.03 22.79
C SER A 35 -45.80 23.48 24.12
N ASP A 36 -45.13 24.62 24.12
CA ASP A 36 -44.80 25.40 25.31
C ASP A 36 -46.05 25.99 25.99
N ALA A 37 -46.12 25.85 27.31
CA ALA A 37 -46.92 26.73 28.17
C ALA A 37 -46.23 26.91 29.53
N ALA A 38 -45.97 28.17 29.86
CA ALA A 38 -45.38 28.63 31.11
C ALA A 38 -46.38 28.62 32.29
N GLY A 39 -45.85 28.42 33.50
CA GLY A 39 -46.54 28.68 34.77
C GLY A 39 -45.55 28.61 35.94
N ALA A 40 -45.36 29.75 36.62
CA ALA A 40 -44.49 29.97 37.77
C ALA A 40 -44.96 29.24 39.05
N ASP A 41 -44.07 28.91 39.99
CA ASP A 41 -43.89 29.69 41.24
C ASP A 41 -42.80 29.12 42.20
N GLU A 42 -42.14 30.09 42.85
CA GLU A 42 -41.35 30.20 44.09
C GLU A 42 -40.79 29.03 44.97
N THR A 43 -39.47 29.14 45.22
CA THR A 43 -38.74 29.21 46.53
C THR A 43 -38.30 27.99 47.36
N SER A 44 -37.07 28.17 47.91
CA SER A 44 -36.40 27.50 49.05
C SER A 44 -35.81 26.11 48.76
N GLY A 45 -34.57 25.74 49.12
CA GLY A 45 -33.57 26.27 50.02
C GLY A 45 -32.96 25.10 50.82
N SER A 46 -31.63 24.90 50.75
CA SER A 46 -30.79 23.95 51.55
C SER A 46 -31.10 22.44 51.36
N ASP A 47 -30.19 21.46 51.37
CA ASP A 47 -29.00 21.21 52.21
C ASP A 47 -28.21 19.96 51.64
N PRO A 48 -27.38 19.15 52.35
CA PRO A 48 -25.95 18.96 52.02
C PRO A 48 -25.48 17.51 51.69
N ALA A 49 -24.18 17.39 51.38
CA ALA A 49 -23.24 16.32 51.72
C ALA A 49 -23.43 14.82 51.30
N SER A 50 -22.33 14.30 50.72
CA SER A 50 -21.68 13.03 51.09
C SER A 50 -21.95 11.75 50.26
N THR A 51 -20.83 11.24 49.69
CA THR A 51 -20.30 9.86 49.70
C THR A 51 -21.16 8.69 49.20
N ARG A 52 -20.59 7.87 48.30
CA ARG A 52 -20.39 6.42 48.56
C ARG A 52 -19.40 5.74 47.59
N ARG A 53 -18.24 5.40 48.14
CA ARG A 53 -17.37 4.27 47.75
C ARG A 53 -18.05 2.94 48.12
N GLY A 54 -17.94 1.93 47.27
CA GLY A 54 -18.04 0.50 47.63
C GLY A 54 -17.00 -0.27 46.79
N LEU A 55 -15.90 -0.74 47.37
CA LEU A 55 -15.68 -2.05 48.03
C LEU A 55 -15.63 -3.25 47.07
N LEU A 56 -14.42 -3.60 46.63
CA LEU A 56 -14.04 -4.95 46.20
C LEU A 56 -13.04 -5.53 47.22
N ARG A 57 -13.45 -6.62 47.88
CA ARG A 57 -12.62 -7.60 48.61
C ARG A 57 -12.91 -8.94 47.92
N ALA A 58 -11.94 -9.59 47.27
CA ALA A 58 -10.85 -10.41 47.81
C ALA A 58 -11.16 -11.90 47.64
N ALA A 59 -10.27 -12.63 46.95
CA ALA A 59 -9.86 -13.99 47.32
C ALA A 59 -8.64 -14.39 46.49
N ALA A 60 -7.49 -14.50 47.16
CA ALA A 60 -6.30 -15.17 46.67
C ALA A 60 -6.16 -16.49 47.43
N GLY A 61 -5.69 -17.54 46.74
CA GLY A 61 -5.08 -18.72 47.35
C GLY A 61 -5.60 -20.05 46.84
N ALA A 62 -4.76 -20.76 46.06
CA ALA A 62 -4.19 -22.06 46.44
C ALA A 62 -3.49 -22.72 45.23
N THR A 63 -2.21 -23.04 45.42
CA THR A 63 -1.41 -23.89 44.53
C THR A 63 -1.79 -25.37 44.69
N ALA A 64 -2.02 -26.06 43.59
CA ALA A 64 -2.00 -27.52 43.53
C ALA A 64 -1.11 -27.96 42.36
N ALA A 65 0.01 -28.62 42.68
CA ALA A 65 0.85 -29.31 41.72
C ALA A 65 0.12 -30.59 41.27
N GLY A 66 -0.36 -30.59 40.03
CA GLY A 66 -0.91 -31.77 39.36
C GLY A 66 -0.05 -32.11 38.15
N ALA A 67 0.56 -33.29 38.17
CA ALA A 67 1.19 -33.86 36.98
C ALA A 67 0.10 -34.14 35.93
N ALA A 68 0.09 -33.34 34.86
CA ALA A 68 -0.80 -33.56 33.73
C ALA A 68 -0.08 -34.38 32.66
N SER A 69 -0.60 -35.58 32.41
CA SER A 69 -0.28 -36.42 31.27
C SER A 69 -0.30 -35.62 29.97
N THR A 70 0.73 -35.79 29.15
CA THR A 70 0.78 -35.28 27.77
C THR A 70 -0.18 -36.08 26.89
N ALA A 71 -1.47 -35.80 27.01
CA ALA A 71 -2.41 -36.05 25.94
C ALA A 71 -2.31 -34.86 24.99
N GLY A 72 -1.99 -35.12 23.72
CA GLY A 72 -1.86 -34.08 22.69
C GLY A 72 -3.13 -33.27 22.57
N CYS A 73 -3.13 -32.06 23.15
CA CYS A 73 -4.10 -31.04 22.82
C CYS A 73 -3.77 -30.58 21.40
N LEU A 74 -4.62 -30.91 20.44
CA LEU A 74 -4.77 -30.06 19.26
C LEU A 74 -5.17 -28.69 19.81
N GLY A 75 -4.20 -27.78 19.92
CA GLY A 75 -4.43 -26.45 20.46
C GLY A 75 -5.49 -25.76 19.63
N ILE A 76 -6.62 -25.41 20.24
CA ILE A 76 -7.58 -24.50 19.62
C ILE A 76 -6.86 -23.17 19.53
N THR A 77 -6.49 -22.75 18.31
CA THR A 77 -5.97 -21.41 18.07
C THR A 77 -7.09 -20.42 18.34
N THR A 78 -6.89 -19.54 19.32
CA THR A 78 -7.84 -18.45 19.60
C THR A 78 -7.61 -17.29 18.65
N PRO A 79 -8.59 -16.38 18.46
CA PRO A 79 -8.36 -15.15 17.69
C PRO A 79 -7.22 -14.30 18.27
N ALA A 80 -6.94 -14.39 19.59
CA ALA A 80 -5.80 -13.74 20.22
C ALA A 80 -4.47 -14.41 19.83
N ASP A 81 -4.44 -15.75 19.74
CA ASP A 81 -3.25 -16.50 19.30
C ASP A 81 -2.91 -16.18 17.84
N THR A 82 -3.92 -16.07 16.96
CA THR A 82 -3.73 -15.65 15.57
C THR A 82 -3.15 -14.24 15.48
N ALA A 83 -3.67 -13.29 16.25
CA ALA A 83 -3.14 -11.92 16.27
C ALA A 83 -1.71 -11.84 16.84
N ALA A 84 -1.42 -12.64 17.87
CA ALA A 84 -0.10 -12.68 18.50
C ALA A 84 0.98 -13.23 17.56
N GLN A 85 0.62 -14.15 16.65
CA GLN A 85 1.54 -14.68 15.63
C GLN A 85 2.13 -13.58 14.76
N TYR A 86 1.36 -12.54 14.46
CA TYR A 86 1.76 -11.43 13.59
C TYR A 86 2.25 -10.19 14.36
N GLY A 87 2.47 -10.34 15.67
CA GLY A 87 3.08 -9.31 16.50
C GLY A 87 4.52 -9.05 16.08
N LEU A 88 4.90 -7.78 16.00
CA LEU A 88 6.27 -7.37 15.69
C LEU A 88 7.03 -7.12 16.97
N SER A 89 8.25 -7.65 17.04
CA SER A 89 9.20 -7.35 18.11
C SER A 89 10.32 -6.46 17.55
N GLY A 90 10.80 -5.51 18.35
CA GLY A 90 11.78 -4.51 17.91
C GLY A 90 11.13 -3.22 17.38
N ASN A 91 11.97 -2.24 17.04
CA ASN A 91 11.52 -0.94 16.53
C ASN A 91 11.50 -0.99 14.99
N VAL A 92 10.47 -1.59 14.42
CA VAL A 92 10.24 -1.65 12.97
C VAL A 92 9.26 -0.54 12.61
N SER A 93 9.73 0.49 11.90
CA SER A 93 8.85 1.58 11.48
C SER A 93 7.88 1.10 10.41
N HIS A 94 6.74 1.78 10.28
CA HIS A 94 5.68 1.53 9.29
C HIS A 94 4.89 0.21 9.43
N PHE A 95 5.42 -0.86 10.02
CA PHE A 95 4.69 -2.11 10.19
C PHE A 95 4.03 -2.19 11.58
N VAL A 96 2.78 -2.65 11.63
CA VAL A 96 2.04 -2.86 12.89
C VAL A 96 1.31 -4.19 12.88
N GLY A 97 1.18 -4.80 14.07
CA GLY A 97 0.45 -6.05 14.22
C GLY A 97 -1.06 -5.85 14.43
N PRO A 98 -1.86 -6.93 14.37
CA PRO A 98 -3.32 -6.87 14.56
C PRO A 98 -3.77 -6.29 15.91
N SER A 99 -3.01 -6.53 16.99
CA SER A 99 -3.31 -5.95 18.31
C SER A 99 -3.27 -4.42 18.31
N TRP A 100 -2.31 -3.83 17.60
CA TRP A 100 -2.21 -2.38 17.45
C TRP A 100 -3.44 -1.83 16.72
N LEU A 101 -3.87 -2.47 15.63
CA LEU A 101 -5.09 -2.05 14.92
C LEU A 101 -6.32 -2.18 15.83
N ALA A 102 -6.43 -3.23 16.64
CA ALA A 102 -7.57 -3.39 17.55
C ALA A 102 -7.67 -2.23 18.56
N GLU A 103 -6.54 -1.70 19.01
CA GLU A 103 -6.45 -0.59 19.96
C GLU A 103 -6.67 0.79 19.30
N ASN A 104 -6.30 0.94 18.03
CA ASN A 104 -6.30 2.23 17.31
C ASN A 104 -7.37 2.29 16.20
N ARG A 105 -8.32 1.34 16.17
CA ARG A 105 -9.28 1.19 15.05
C ARG A 105 -10.11 2.44 14.79
N GLY A 106 -10.41 3.21 15.83
CA GLY A 106 -11.20 4.45 15.73
C GLY A 106 -10.42 5.65 15.20
N ASP A 107 -9.09 5.56 15.21
CA ASP A 107 -8.19 6.70 14.97
C ASP A 107 -7.52 6.62 13.58
N VAL A 108 -7.73 5.53 12.83
CA VAL A 108 -7.13 5.34 11.51
C VAL A 108 -8.14 5.02 10.41
N VAL A 109 -7.85 5.54 9.23
CA VAL A 109 -8.49 5.12 7.98
C VAL A 109 -7.84 3.82 7.52
N VAL A 110 -8.66 2.76 7.44
CA VAL A 110 -8.18 1.44 7.01
C VAL A 110 -8.40 1.26 5.51
N LEU A 111 -7.33 0.95 4.79
CA LEU A 111 -7.28 0.79 3.35
C LEU A 111 -7.00 -0.67 2.96
N ASP A 112 -7.84 -1.22 2.09
CA ASP A 112 -7.73 -2.58 1.57
C ASP A 112 -7.16 -2.56 0.15
N ALA A 113 -5.95 -3.09 -0.03
CA ALA A 113 -5.23 -3.11 -1.30
C ALA A 113 -5.57 -4.31 -2.20
N ARG A 114 -6.43 -5.22 -1.73
CA ARG A 114 -6.86 -6.41 -2.50
C ARG A 114 -7.80 -6.01 -3.63
N ASP A 115 -8.07 -6.97 -4.51
CA ASP A 115 -8.99 -6.78 -5.62
C ASP A 115 -10.45 -6.56 -5.15
N THR A 116 -11.28 -6.14 -6.11
CA THR A 116 -12.67 -5.76 -5.86
C THR A 116 -13.54 -6.90 -5.37
N GLU A 117 -13.29 -8.12 -5.85
CA GLU A 117 -14.08 -9.29 -5.49
C GLU A 117 -13.81 -9.63 -4.03
N ARG A 118 -12.53 -9.79 -3.67
CA ARG A 118 -12.12 -10.05 -2.27
C ARG A 118 -12.60 -8.97 -1.31
N PHE A 119 -12.50 -7.69 -1.69
CA PHE A 119 -12.99 -6.57 -0.86
C PHE A 119 -14.50 -6.67 -0.55
N ARG A 120 -15.29 -7.16 -1.53
CA ARG A 120 -16.75 -7.31 -1.40
C ARG A 120 -17.13 -8.56 -0.62
N GLU A 121 -16.37 -9.64 -0.77
CA GLU A 121 -16.59 -10.89 -0.03
C GLU A 121 -16.39 -10.68 1.46
N GLU A 122 -15.23 -10.14 1.84
CA GLU A 122 -14.88 -9.88 3.22
C GLU A 122 -13.80 -8.80 3.33
N ARG A 123 -13.87 -7.97 4.37
CA ARG A 123 -12.87 -6.94 4.66
C ARG A 123 -12.87 -6.62 6.13
N ILE A 124 -11.82 -5.96 6.61
CA ILE A 124 -11.85 -5.30 7.92
C ILE A 124 -13.04 -4.35 7.93
N TYR A 125 -13.92 -4.45 8.93
CA TYR A 125 -15.15 -3.66 8.96
C TYR A 125 -14.82 -2.17 8.89
N GLY A 126 -15.44 -1.44 7.97
CA GLY A 126 -15.19 -0.01 7.72
C GLY A 126 -13.95 0.29 6.86
N ALA A 127 -13.26 -0.72 6.34
CA ALA A 127 -12.15 -0.50 5.39
C ALA A 127 -12.66 0.07 4.05
N ARG A 128 -11.82 0.89 3.43
CA ARG A 128 -12.04 1.50 2.12
C ARG A 128 -11.14 0.82 1.10
N ARG A 129 -11.65 0.57 -0.11
CA ARG A 129 -10.83 -0.07 -1.15
C ARG A 129 -9.84 0.94 -1.71
N VAL A 130 -8.60 0.52 -1.88
CA VAL A 130 -7.59 1.32 -2.58
C VAL A 130 -7.98 1.47 -4.06
N PRO A 131 -7.86 2.69 -4.64
CA PRO A 131 -7.99 2.89 -6.08
C PRO A 131 -6.71 2.43 -6.80
N PHE A 132 -6.55 1.11 -6.96
CA PHE A 132 -5.25 0.54 -7.33
C PHE A 132 -4.70 1.01 -8.68
N ASP A 133 -5.57 1.24 -9.68
CA ASP A 133 -5.16 1.77 -10.98
C ASP A 133 -4.60 3.19 -10.87
N ALA A 134 -5.12 3.99 -9.94
CA ALA A 134 -4.63 5.34 -9.69
C ALA A 134 -3.29 5.30 -8.94
N VAL A 135 -3.14 4.47 -7.90
CA VAL A 135 -1.88 4.44 -7.14
C VAL A 135 -0.69 3.96 -7.96
N THR A 136 -0.90 3.25 -9.07
CA THR A 136 0.15 2.83 -10.01
C THR A 136 0.37 3.80 -11.18
N SER A 137 -0.44 4.85 -11.30
CA SER A 137 -0.37 5.83 -12.38
C SER A 137 0.96 6.61 -12.38
N ARG A 138 1.41 6.98 -13.58
CA ARG A 138 2.68 7.65 -13.84
C ARG A 138 2.48 8.83 -14.77
N ALA A 139 3.18 9.91 -14.49
CA ALA A 139 3.31 11.05 -15.38
C ALA A 139 4.63 10.96 -16.16
N SER A 140 4.61 11.39 -17.42
CA SER A 140 5.82 11.50 -18.23
C SER A 140 6.41 12.90 -18.11
N THR A 141 7.72 12.98 -17.89
CA THR A 141 8.48 14.23 -17.82
C THR A 141 9.70 14.17 -18.72
N ASP A 142 10.33 15.32 -18.98
CA ASP A 142 11.60 15.37 -19.72
C ASP A 142 12.72 14.57 -19.03
N ALA A 143 12.63 14.35 -17.71
CA ALA A 143 13.62 13.60 -16.93
C ALA A 143 13.31 12.09 -16.82
N GLY A 144 12.12 11.67 -17.26
CA GLY A 144 11.61 10.30 -17.16
C GLY A 144 10.24 10.19 -16.50
N LEU A 145 9.81 8.95 -16.25
CA LEU A 145 8.55 8.61 -15.61
C LEU A 145 8.62 8.85 -14.10
N VAL A 146 7.56 9.45 -13.57
CA VAL A 146 7.39 9.74 -12.14
C VAL A 146 5.96 9.37 -11.70
N PRO A 147 5.70 9.20 -10.39
CA PRO A 147 4.32 9.02 -9.91
C PRO A 147 3.42 10.19 -10.32
N ASP A 148 2.21 9.90 -10.81
CA ASP A 148 1.22 10.93 -11.14
C ASP A 148 0.50 11.39 -9.86
N VAL A 149 1.17 12.26 -9.10
CA VAL A 149 0.71 12.70 -7.78
C VAL A 149 -0.64 13.41 -7.80
N GLU A 150 -1.01 14.07 -8.88
CA GLU A 150 -2.34 14.69 -9.01
C GLU A 150 -3.42 13.61 -9.12
N ALA A 151 -3.24 12.64 -10.03
CA ALA A 151 -4.20 11.54 -10.21
C ALA A 151 -4.31 10.65 -8.95
N ILE A 152 -3.20 10.44 -8.25
CA ILE A 152 -3.16 9.69 -7.00
C ILE A 152 -3.91 10.45 -5.89
N ALA A 153 -3.71 11.77 -5.78
CA ALA A 153 -4.38 12.60 -4.77
C ALA A 153 -5.89 12.64 -4.98
N ASP A 154 -6.34 12.91 -6.21
CA ASP A 154 -7.77 12.88 -6.59
C ASP A 154 -8.42 11.55 -6.19
N ALA A 155 -7.76 10.43 -6.52
CA ALA A 155 -8.30 9.10 -6.24
C ALA A 155 -8.38 8.78 -4.74
N PHE A 156 -7.43 9.25 -3.93
CA PHE A 156 -7.51 9.12 -2.47
C PHE A 156 -8.61 10.02 -1.87
N GLY A 157 -8.78 11.22 -2.41
CA GLY A 157 -9.88 12.13 -2.08
C GLY A 157 -11.25 11.51 -2.37
N GLU A 158 -11.43 10.85 -3.51
CA GLU A 158 -12.68 10.15 -3.87
C GLU A 158 -13.03 8.97 -2.93
N VAL A 159 -12.03 8.40 -2.27
CA VAL A 159 -12.23 7.39 -1.23
C VAL A 159 -12.21 7.99 0.19
N GLY A 160 -12.30 9.32 0.30
CA GLY A 160 -12.50 10.08 1.52
C GLY A 160 -11.29 10.17 2.44
N VAL A 161 -10.08 9.91 1.91
CA VAL A 161 -8.82 10.05 2.67
C VAL A 161 -8.41 11.51 2.65
N SER A 162 -8.17 12.10 3.82
CA SER A 162 -7.65 13.46 3.96
C SER A 162 -6.12 13.46 4.02
N PRO A 163 -5.43 14.56 3.68
CA PRO A 163 -3.96 14.64 3.74
C PRO A 163 -3.35 14.36 5.11
N ASP A 164 -4.08 14.58 6.20
CA ASP A 164 -3.66 14.44 7.60
C ASP A 164 -4.20 13.20 8.31
N ASP A 165 -5.02 12.38 7.64
CA ASP A 165 -5.55 11.14 8.22
C ASP A 165 -4.40 10.17 8.57
N ASP A 166 -4.42 9.56 9.76
CA ASP A 166 -3.58 8.37 9.96
C ASP A 166 -4.16 7.20 9.16
N VAL A 167 -3.32 6.54 8.36
CA VAL A 167 -3.76 5.46 7.45
C VAL A 167 -3.08 4.13 7.77
N LEU A 168 -3.87 3.06 7.70
CA LEU A 168 -3.39 1.69 7.76
C LEU A 168 -3.77 0.93 6.48
N VAL A 169 -2.77 0.46 5.75
CA VAL A 169 -2.95 -0.37 4.55
C VAL A 169 -2.84 -1.86 4.91
N TYR A 170 -3.73 -2.69 4.38
CA TYR A 170 -3.60 -4.14 4.46
C TYR A 170 -3.94 -4.82 3.13
N GLY A 171 -3.44 -6.06 2.98
CA GLY A 171 -3.69 -6.93 1.84
C GLY A 171 -4.00 -8.36 2.28
N ALA A 172 -3.75 -9.33 1.39
CA ALA A 172 -3.72 -10.74 1.79
C ALA A 172 -2.44 -11.06 2.59
N SER A 173 -1.37 -10.31 2.30
CA SER A 173 -0.06 -10.31 2.94
C SER A 173 0.47 -8.86 3.04
N VAL A 174 1.73 -8.69 3.46
CA VAL A 174 2.50 -7.44 3.32
C VAL A 174 3.11 -7.24 1.91
N GLY A 175 2.47 -7.80 0.88
CA GLY A 175 2.99 -7.86 -0.49
C GLY A 175 3.06 -6.52 -1.25
N SER A 176 3.39 -6.60 -2.54
CA SER A 176 3.73 -5.43 -3.36
C SER A 176 2.56 -4.46 -3.59
N ARG A 177 1.31 -4.94 -3.64
CA ARG A 177 0.12 -4.04 -3.70
C ARG A 177 -0.02 -3.15 -2.47
N VAL A 178 0.24 -3.71 -1.30
CA VAL A 178 0.16 -3.00 -0.01
C VAL A 178 1.27 -1.96 0.09
N THR A 179 2.50 -2.37 -0.23
CA THR A 179 3.66 -1.48 -0.18
C THR A 179 3.63 -0.41 -1.28
N ARG A 180 3.00 -0.68 -2.44
CA ARG A 180 2.76 0.33 -3.47
C ARG A 180 1.79 1.41 -3.00
N THR A 181 0.72 1.01 -2.33
CA THR A 181 -0.23 1.95 -1.74
C THR A 181 0.47 2.85 -0.71
N ALA A 182 1.31 2.26 0.15
CA ALA A 182 2.08 3.01 1.13
C ALA A 182 3.08 3.98 0.45
N PHE A 183 3.76 3.54 -0.60
CA PHE A 183 4.64 4.40 -1.40
C PHE A 183 3.88 5.56 -2.02
N ALA A 184 2.70 5.31 -2.63
CA ALA A 184 1.90 6.36 -3.26
C ALA A 184 1.50 7.46 -2.27
N LEU A 185 1.05 7.09 -1.06
CA LEU A 185 0.76 8.04 0.01
C LEU A 185 1.99 8.86 0.40
N VAL A 186 3.16 8.23 0.52
CA VAL A 186 4.41 8.95 0.80
C VAL A 186 4.81 9.87 -0.37
N ALA A 187 4.64 9.44 -1.61
CA ALA A 187 4.95 10.24 -2.80
C ALA A 187 4.06 11.49 -2.89
N LEU A 188 2.81 11.40 -2.44
CA LEU A 188 1.90 12.55 -2.29
C LEU A 188 2.34 13.57 -1.21
N GLY A 189 3.26 13.18 -0.32
CA GLY A 189 3.57 13.96 0.88
C GLY A 189 2.48 13.89 1.95
N HIS A 190 1.77 12.75 2.04
CA HIS A 190 0.78 12.51 3.07
C HIS A 190 1.34 12.84 4.47
N ALA A 191 0.68 13.75 5.19
CA ALA A 191 1.14 14.28 6.47
C ALA A 191 0.82 13.35 7.64
N GLY A 192 -0.26 12.57 7.51
CA GLY A 192 -0.63 11.52 8.45
C GLY A 192 0.35 10.33 8.43
N SER A 193 0.28 9.49 9.46
CA SER A 193 1.14 8.31 9.52
C SER A 193 0.67 7.22 8.55
N VAL A 194 1.61 6.70 7.76
CA VAL A 194 1.36 5.54 6.87
C VAL A 194 1.88 4.28 7.53
N ARG A 195 0.95 3.35 7.81
CA ARG A 195 1.25 2.04 8.42
C ARG A 195 0.76 0.88 7.55
N VAL A 196 1.38 -0.28 7.70
CA VAL A 196 1.03 -1.54 7.05
C VAL A 196 0.69 -2.60 8.09
N LEU A 197 -0.41 -3.32 7.90
CA LEU A 197 -0.83 -4.41 8.76
C LEU A 197 -0.03 -5.68 8.47
N ASN A 198 0.85 -6.05 9.39
CA ASN A 198 1.57 -7.31 9.35
C ASN A 198 0.61 -8.49 9.53
N GLY A 199 0.64 -9.46 8.60
CA GLY A 199 -0.28 -10.60 8.58
C GLY A 199 -1.55 -10.40 7.73
N GLY A 200 -1.79 -9.20 7.18
CA GLY A 200 -2.91 -8.92 6.29
C GLY A 200 -4.29 -9.21 6.92
N LEU A 201 -5.31 -9.47 6.09
CA LEU A 201 -6.66 -9.78 6.58
C LEU A 201 -6.69 -11.03 7.46
N SER A 202 -5.94 -12.08 7.10
CA SER A 202 -5.95 -13.35 7.85
C SER A 202 -5.39 -13.22 9.27
N GLY A 203 -4.53 -12.22 9.52
CA GLY A 203 -4.07 -11.88 10.86
C GLY A 203 -5.07 -11.07 11.68
N TRP A 204 -6.07 -10.46 11.04
CA TRP A 204 -7.09 -9.66 11.71
C TRP A 204 -8.11 -10.55 12.43
N ASN A 205 -8.37 -10.23 13.70
CA ASN A 205 -9.25 -11.00 14.57
C ASN A 205 -10.51 -10.23 15.03
N GLY A 206 -10.70 -9.02 14.52
CA GLY A 206 -11.84 -8.17 14.86
C GLY A 206 -13.01 -8.30 13.89
N ARG A 207 -13.89 -7.30 13.91
CA ARG A 207 -15.11 -7.30 13.09
C ARG A 207 -14.77 -7.25 11.59
N LEU A 208 -15.46 -8.08 10.81
CA LEU A 208 -15.45 -8.07 9.35
C LEU A 208 -16.70 -7.40 8.78
N GLY A 209 -16.57 -6.86 7.56
CA GLY A 209 -17.67 -6.36 6.74
C GLY A 209 -17.72 -7.07 5.39
N THR A 210 -18.87 -6.99 4.72
CA THR A 210 -19.14 -7.61 3.41
C THR A 210 -19.89 -6.63 2.49
N GLY A 211 -20.09 -6.98 1.22
CA GLY A 211 -20.84 -6.20 0.23
C GLY A 211 -20.10 -4.96 -0.26
N SER A 212 -20.80 -4.06 -0.96
CA SER A 212 -20.26 -2.74 -1.29
C SER A 212 -20.16 -1.88 -0.02
N ARG A 213 -19.12 -1.04 0.06
CA ARG A 213 -18.94 -0.09 1.18
C ARG A 213 -20.14 0.83 1.34
N ASP A 214 -20.31 1.36 2.54
CA ASP A 214 -21.09 2.58 2.76
C ASP A 214 -20.47 3.73 1.94
N ARG A 215 -21.31 4.63 1.42
CA ARG A 215 -20.81 5.85 0.75
C ARG A 215 -20.00 6.64 1.77
N VAL A 216 -18.71 6.83 1.48
CA VAL A 216 -17.87 7.79 2.20
C VAL A 216 -18.02 9.14 1.51
N GLU A 217 -17.99 10.22 2.28
CA GLU A 217 -17.93 11.55 1.70
C GLU A 217 -16.52 11.75 1.11
N PRO A 218 -16.40 12.21 -0.14
CA PRO A 218 -15.11 12.59 -0.70
C PRO A 218 -14.45 13.72 0.10
N THR A 219 -13.13 13.76 0.05
CA THR A 219 -12.30 14.78 0.68
C THR A 219 -11.52 15.53 -0.40
N GLU A 220 -11.20 16.79 -0.14
CA GLU A 220 -10.21 17.51 -0.93
C GLU A 220 -8.82 17.02 -0.51
N TYR A 221 -8.05 16.51 -1.48
CA TYR A 221 -6.69 16.04 -1.25
C TYR A 221 -5.75 16.85 -2.13
N GLU A 222 -5.08 17.85 -1.54
CA GLU A 222 -4.00 18.58 -2.20
C GLU A 222 -2.68 17.83 -2.01
N ALA A 223 -1.97 17.55 -3.10
CA ALA A 223 -0.65 16.91 -3.03
C ALA A 223 0.42 17.91 -2.58
N ASP A 224 1.33 17.48 -1.71
CA ASP A 224 2.59 18.18 -1.39
C ASP A 224 3.77 17.24 -1.70
N PRO A 225 4.11 17.05 -3.00
CA PRO A 225 4.87 15.89 -3.43
C PRO A 225 6.24 15.77 -2.75
N ALA A 226 6.48 14.64 -2.08
CA ALA A 226 7.75 14.35 -1.45
C ALA A 226 8.78 13.87 -2.49
N ALA A 227 9.28 14.79 -3.32
CA ALA A 227 10.17 14.49 -4.46
C ALA A 227 11.45 13.71 -4.10
N SER A 228 11.84 13.67 -2.83
CA SER A 228 12.93 12.82 -2.35
C SER A 228 12.60 11.32 -2.33
N ALA A 229 11.33 10.93 -2.45
CA ALA A 229 10.91 9.52 -2.40
C ALA A 229 11.19 8.75 -3.70
N TRP A 230 11.48 9.43 -4.81
CA TRP A 230 11.80 8.78 -6.08
C TRP A 230 13.00 9.43 -6.78
N VAL A 231 13.49 8.74 -7.80
CA VAL A 231 14.49 9.25 -8.74
C VAL A 231 13.97 9.10 -10.16
N THR A 232 14.50 9.91 -11.07
CA THR A 232 14.18 9.86 -12.49
C THR A 232 15.25 9.10 -13.27
N ARG A 233 14.96 8.74 -14.52
CA ARG A 233 15.93 8.12 -15.42
C ARG A 233 17.18 8.99 -15.59
N GLU A 234 17.02 10.30 -15.76
CA GLU A 234 18.16 11.21 -15.89
C GLU A 234 19.02 11.28 -14.63
N TRP A 235 18.39 11.26 -13.43
CA TRP A 235 19.13 11.23 -12.17
C TRP A 235 20.06 10.01 -12.09
N LEU A 236 19.58 8.85 -12.57
CA LEU A 236 20.36 7.62 -12.64
C LEU A 236 21.45 7.69 -13.71
N ALA A 237 21.13 8.20 -14.90
CA ALA A 237 22.08 8.35 -16.01
C ALA A 237 23.29 9.21 -15.62
N ASP A 238 23.08 10.28 -14.86
CA ASP A 238 24.15 11.16 -14.36
C ASP A 238 25.05 10.51 -13.30
N ARG A 239 24.67 9.34 -12.79
CA ARG A 239 25.36 8.61 -11.70
C ARG A 239 25.91 7.25 -12.11
N VAL A 240 25.76 6.87 -13.38
CA VAL A 240 26.34 5.63 -13.92
C VAL A 240 27.84 5.58 -13.60
N GLY A 241 28.29 4.44 -13.06
CA GLY A 241 29.67 4.24 -12.63
C GLY A 241 29.99 4.76 -11.23
N THR A 242 29.02 5.33 -10.51
CA THR A 242 29.18 5.78 -9.12
C THR A 242 28.35 4.97 -8.11
N PHE A 243 27.53 4.03 -8.58
CA PHE A 243 26.66 3.23 -7.69
C PHE A 243 27.46 2.24 -6.84
N ASN A 244 27.01 2.10 -5.59
CA ASN A 244 27.61 1.33 -4.50
C ASN A 244 29.04 1.77 -4.15
N GLY A 245 29.62 1.15 -3.13
CA GLY A 245 30.88 1.62 -2.54
C GLY A 245 30.67 2.96 -1.85
N ASP A 246 31.28 4.03 -2.36
CA ASP A 246 31.17 5.38 -1.80
C ASP A 246 29.97 6.19 -2.36
N GLY A 247 29.22 5.65 -3.33
CA GLY A 247 28.04 6.30 -3.89
C GLY A 247 26.72 5.61 -3.52
N PRO A 248 25.58 6.05 -4.11
CA PRO A 248 24.27 5.52 -3.76
C PRO A 248 24.18 4.01 -4.00
N GLY A 249 23.56 3.29 -3.05
CA GLY A 249 23.21 1.89 -3.26
C GLY A 249 22.21 1.77 -4.41
N LEU A 250 22.36 0.76 -5.28
CA LEU A 250 21.42 0.51 -6.37
C LEU A 250 20.97 -0.96 -6.33
N VAL A 251 19.67 -1.18 -6.10
CA VAL A 251 19.09 -2.51 -5.91
C VAL A 251 18.09 -2.83 -7.01
N ASP A 252 18.34 -3.93 -7.71
CA ASP A 252 17.41 -4.53 -8.66
C ASP A 252 16.64 -5.65 -7.95
N VAL A 253 15.31 -5.52 -7.91
CA VAL A 253 14.48 -6.45 -7.16
C VAL A 253 13.87 -7.58 -7.97
N ARG A 254 14.19 -7.66 -9.27
CA ARG A 254 13.62 -8.67 -10.15
C ARG A 254 14.18 -10.04 -9.83
N VAL A 255 13.54 -11.06 -10.38
CA VAL A 255 14.06 -12.44 -10.32
C VAL A 255 15.48 -12.50 -10.91
N PRO A 256 16.36 -13.38 -10.39
CA PRO A 256 17.75 -13.47 -10.82
C PRO A 256 17.94 -13.61 -12.33
N GLU A 257 17.05 -14.34 -13.00
CA GLU A 257 17.10 -14.56 -14.44
C GLU A 257 16.90 -13.26 -15.25
N ALA A 258 15.99 -12.39 -14.80
CA ALA A 258 15.73 -11.09 -15.41
C ALA A 258 16.91 -10.15 -15.21
N TYR A 259 17.46 -10.10 -13.99
CA TYR A 259 18.67 -9.34 -13.66
C TYR A 259 19.87 -9.77 -14.53
N LEU A 260 20.09 -11.08 -14.70
CA LEU A 260 21.20 -11.61 -15.51
C LEU A 260 20.96 -11.46 -17.03
N GLY A 261 19.74 -11.13 -17.45
CA GLY A 261 19.35 -11.11 -18.86
C GLY A 261 19.47 -12.49 -19.52
N ALA A 262 19.09 -13.55 -18.80
CA ALA A 262 19.25 -14.94 -19.23
C ALA A 262 18.35 -15.27 -20.46
N PRO A 263 18.91 -15.46 -21.69
CA PRO A 263 18.12 -15.48 -22.93
C PRO A 263 17.11 -16.62 -23.13
N ALA A 264 17.05 -17.59 -22.21
CA ALA A 264 16.19 -18.76 -22.29
C ALA A 264 15.24 -18.87 -21.09
N ALA A 265 15.11 -17.82 -20.28
CA ALA A 265 14.21 -17.79 -19.14
C ALA A 265 12.87 -17.14 -19.53
N ASP A 266 11.76 -17.76 -19.09
CA ASP A 266 10.41 -17.19 -19.21
C ASP A 266 10.23 -15.92 -18.34
N ALA A 267 11.23 -15.60 -17.53
CA ALA A 267 11.31 -14.43 -16.66
C ALA A 267 11.67 -13.11 -17.39
N LEU A 268 12.08 -13.16 -18.65
CA LEU A 268 12.39 -11.94 -19.39
C LEU A 268 11.11 -11.25 -19.85
N ASN A 269 10.91 -10.00 -19.43
CA ASN A 269 9.82 -9.18 -19.96
C ASN A 269 10.05 -8.94 -21.48
N PRO A 270 9.15 -9.45 -22.36
CA PRO A 270 9.31 -9.36 -23.80
C PRO A 270 9.15 -7.95 -24.36
N ASP A 271 8.57 -7.02 -23.58
CA ASP A 271 8.42 -5.62 -23.96
C ASP A 271 9.72 -4.82 -23.78
N ASN A 272 10.76 -5.43 -23.20
CA ASN A 272 12.07 -4.80 -23.04
C ASN A 272 12.96 -5.02 -24.28
N ASP A 273 13.43 -3.94 -24.89
CA ASP A 273 14.36 -3.93 -26.03
C ASP A 273 15.73 -4.58 -25.73
N ARG A 274 16.09 -4.58 -24.44
CA ARG A 274 17.39 -5.02 -23.92
C ARG A 274 17.16 -5.74 -22.59
N HIS A 275 17.94 -6.77 -22.32
CA HIS A 275 17.86 -7.57 -21.09
C HIS A 275 19.18 -7.52 -20.32
N GLY A 276 19.11 -7.65 -18.99
CA GLY A 276 20.19 -7.39 -18.06
C GLY A 276 19.72 -6.45 -16.96
N HIS A 277 20.62 -5.68 -16.35
CA HIS A 277 20.37 -4.73 -15.27
C HIS A 277 21.09 -3.39 -15.49
N LEU A 278 20.79 -2.40 -14.65
CA LEU A 278 21.52 -1.12 -14.63
C LEU A 278 22.95 -1.35 -14.11
N PRO A 279 23.99 -0.71 -14.70
CA PRO A 279 25.36 -0.93 -14.26
C PRO A 279 25.59 -0.68 -12.78
N GLY A 280 26.27 -1.64 -12.15
CA GLY A 280 26.54 -1.64 -10.72
C GLY A 280 25.39 -2.13 -9.85
N ALA A 281 24.16 -2.31 -10.34
CA ALA A 281 23.05 -2.77 -9.50
C ALA A 281 23.34 -4.10 -8.79
N ILE A 282 22.85 -4.25 -7.57
CA ILE A 282 22.89 -5.49 -6.78
C ILE A 282 21.52 -6.17 -6.92
N GLY A 283 21.50 -7.43 -7.33
CA GLY A 283 20.27 -8.21 -7.43
C GLY A 283 19.83 -8.76 -6.06
N VAL A 284 18.67 -8.32 -5.57
CA VAL A 284 18.02 -8.83 -4.35
C VAL A 284 16.52 -8.98 -4.62
N HIS A 285 16.07 -10.20 -4.91
CA HIS A 285 14.67 -10.44 -5.27
C HIS A 285 13.72 -10.05 -4.12
N TRP A 286 12.70 -9.24 -4.43
CA TRP A 286 11.83 -8.64 -3.40
C TRP A 286 11.11 -9.66 -2.52
N VAL A 287 10.87 -10.87 -3.01
CA VAL A 287 10.18 -11.93 -2.26
C VAL A 287 10.90 -12.27 -0.96
N GLY A 288 12.22 -12.03 -0.86
CA GLY A 288 12.97 -12.16 0.40
C GLY A 288 12.50 -11.25 1.53
N ASN A 289 11.69 -10.23 1.24
CA ASN A 289 11.12 -9.32 2.23
C ASN A 289 9.87 -9.88 2.93
N VAL A 290 9.31 -10.96 2.41
CA VAL A 290 8.03 -11.52 2.86
C VAL A 290 8.22 -12.97 3.29
N ASP A 291 7.74 -13.28 4.49
CA ASP A 291 7.62 -14.63 5.02
C ASP A 291 6.14 -14.99 5.19
N GLY A 292 5.58 -15.65 4.17
CA GLY A 292 4.16 -15.92 4.07
C GLY A 292 3.36 -14.62 4.02
N ARG A 293 2.61 -14.32 5.09
CA ARG A 293 1.72 -13.14 5.14
C ARG A 293 2.34 -11.93 5.82
N GLN A 294 3.54 -12.08 6.36
CA GLN A 294 4.22 -11.10 7.20
C GLN A 294 5.56 -10.71 6.62
N MET A 295 6.11 -9.62 7.15
CA MET A 295 7.48 -9.21 6.87
C MET A 295 8.43 -10.31 7.37
N THR A 296 9.47 -10.62 6.58
CA THR A 296 10.60 -11.43 7.04
C THR A 296 11.18 -10.84 8.33
N ASP A 297 11.78 -11.68 9.18
CA ASP A 297 12.33 -11.20 10.45
C ASP A 297 13.27 -9.98 10.25
N PRO A 298 13.09 -8.88 11.01
CA PRO A 298 13.90 -7.68 10.83
C PRO A 298 15.42 -7.92 10.96
N GLY A 299 15.83 -8.86 11.81
CA GLY A 299 17.24 -9.23 11.97
C GLY A 299 17.80 -9.98 10.76
N GLU A 300 16.98 -10.78 10.09
CA GLU A 300 17.34 -11.41 8.80
C GLU A 300 17.42 -10.39 7.68
N LEU A 301 16.53 -9.41 7.67
CA LEU A 301 16.54 -8.33 6.67
C LEU A 301 17.75 -7.39 6.82
N VAL A 302 18.15 -7.08 8.05
CA VAL A 302 19.42 -6.37 8.31
C VAL A 302 20.60 -7.20 7.80
N GLN A 303 20.62 -8.52 8.04
CA GLN A 303 21.67 -9.38 7.50
C GLN A 303 21.67 -9.43 5.96
N LEU A 304 20.49 -9.44 5.34
CA LEU A 304 20.34 -9.45 3.89
C LEU A 304 20.89 -8.16 3.27
N TYR A 305 20.42 -6.99 3.72
CA TYR A 305 20.70 -5.73 3.06
C TYR A 305 22.02 -5.07 3.49
N GLU A 306 22.38 -5.10 4.77
CA GLU A 306 23.64 -4.48 5.22
C GLU A 306 24.81 -5.44 5.03
N ASN A 307 24.69 -6.70 5.48
CA ASN A 307 25.85 -7.59 5.52
C ASN A 307 26.09 -8.29 4.18
N ARG A 308 25.04 -8.79 3.52
CA ARG A 308 25.18 -9.51 2.23
C ARG A 308 25.19 -8.54 1.05
N ALA A 309 24.28 -7.57 1.03
CA ALA A 309 24.23 -6.57 -0.05
C ALA A 309 25.20 -5.40 0.17
N GLY A 310 25.77 -5.23 1.37
CA GLY A 310 26.77 -4.19 1.60
C GLY A 310 26.19 -2.78 1.51
N LEU A 311 24.88 -2.61 1.72
CA LEU A 311 24.25 -1.30 1.69
C LEU A 311 24.55 -0.54 2.99
N ASP A 312 24.86 0.74 2.84
CA ASP A 312 25.03 1.66 3.97
C ASP A 312 23.69 2.28 4.34
N ARG A 313 23.26 2.06 5.59
CA ARG A 313 22.02 2.59 6.16
C ARG A 313 21.97 4.13 6.17
N SER A 314 23.12 4.78 6.22
CA SER A 314 23.24 6.24 6.23
C SER A 314 23.32 6.87 4.83
N GLY A 315 23.52 6.04 3.80
CA GLY A 315 23.58 6.46 2.41
C GLY A 315 22.22 6.46 1.72
N THR A 316 22.16 7.07 0.53
CA THR A 316 21.01 6.93 -0.37
C THR A 316 20.97 5.53 -0.96
N VAL A 317 19.81 4.88 -0.95
CA VAL A 317 19.56 3.62 -1.67
C VAL A 317 18.46 3.83 -2.69
N VAL A 318 18.70 3.43 -3.94
CA VAL A 318 17.71 3.41 -5.01
C VAL A 318 17.27 1.97 -5.28
N VAL A 319 15.96 1.78 -5.39
CA VAL A 319 15.35 0.48 -5.66
C VAL A 319 14.56 0.53 -6.97
N TYR A 320 14.66 -0.50 -7.80
CA TYR A 320 13.88 -0.63 -9.03
C TYR A 320 13.54 -2.09 -9.36
N GLY A 321 12.50 -2.27 -10.17
CA GLY A 321 12.05 -3.55 -10.71
C GLY A 321 11.70 -3.44 -12.19
N ASP A 322 10.95 -4.39 -12.75
CA ASP A 322 10.39 -4.25 -14.10
C ASP A 322 9.16 -3.33 -14.10
N ASP A 323 8.34 -3.40 -13.06
CA ASP A 323 7.20 -2.52 -12.80
C ASP A 323 7.47 -1.53 -11.66
N ASN A 324 6.45 -0.76 -11.27
CA ASN A 324 6.50 0.19 -10.17
C ASN A 324 5.80 -0.28 -8.89
N VAL A 325 5.50 -1.58 -8.78
CA VAL A 325 4.74 -2.20 -7.70
C VAL A 325 5.67 -3.06 -6.85
N ASP A 326 6.28 -4.09 -7.41
CA ASP A 326 7.19 -5.00 -6.71
C ASP A 326 8.38 -4.32 -6.01
N PRO A 327 9.10 -3.35 -6.61
CA PRO A 327 10.19 -2.65 -5.92
C PRO A 327 9.76 -1.88 -4.67
N THR A 328 8.46 -1.57 -4.53
CA THR A 328 7.98 -0.89 -3.31
C THR A 328 8.04 -1.78 -2.07
N SER A 329 8.08 -3.11 -2.23
CA SER A 329 8.30 -4.06 -1.13
C SER A 329 9.67 -3.84 -0.50
N THR A 330 10.73 -3.80 -1.31
CA THR A 330 12.10 -3.53 -0.84
C THR A 330 12.23 -2.09 -0.36
N TRP A 331 11.61 -1.12 -1.04
CA TRP A 331 11.61 0.28 -0.60
C TRP A 331 11.07 0.44 0.83
N LEU A 332 9.90 -0.12 1.12
CA LEU A 332 9.30 -0.01 2.47
C LEU A 332 10.10 -0.80 3.50
N THR A 333 10.59 -1.98 3.11
CA THR A 333 11.39 -2.85 3.97
C THR A 333 12.67 -2.17 4.45
N LEU A 334 13.42 -1.54 3.54
CA LEU A 334 14.65 -0.81 3.90
C LEU A 334 14.35 0.33 4.89
N ARG A 335 13.28 1.10 4.67
CA ARG A 335 12.86 2.16 5.60
C ARG A 335 12.47 1.59 6.96
N ALA A 336 11.76 0.46 6.97
CA ALA A 336 11.32 -0.23 8.18
C ALA A 336 12.48 -0.73 9.06
N ILE A 337 13.59 -1.14 8.45
CA ILE A 337 14.81 -1.57 9.16
C ILE A 337 15.81 -0.42 9.41
N GLY A 338 15.44 0.82 9.06
CA GLY A 338 16.15 2.04 9.48
C GLY A 338 16.99 2.73 8.42
N PHE A 339 16.88 2.40 7.14
CA PHE A 339 17.48 3.19 6.06
C PHE A 339 16.72 4.51 5.90
N GLU A 340 17.44 5.64 5.95
CA GLU A 340 16.82 6.96 6.04
C GLU A 340 16.43 7.53 4.67
N ASP A 341 17.24 7.30 3.64
CA ASP A 341 17.06 7.84 2.29
C ASP A 341 16.92 6.72 1.25
N VAL A 342 15.71 6.14 1.18
CA VAL A 342 15.37 5.09 0.21
C VAL A 342 14.46 5.68 -0.86
N ARG A 343 14.87 5.56 -2.12
CA ARG A 343 14.18 6.15 -3.28
C ARG A 343 13.77 5.09 -4.28
N LEU A 344 12.60 5.26 -4.88
CA LEU A 344 12.11 4.38 -5.94
C LEU A 344 12.48 4.95 -7.31
N TYR A 345 12.93 4.11 -8.24
CA TYR A 345 12.92 4.45 -9.66
C TYR A 345 11.62 3.93 -10.28
N ASP A 346 10.60 4.81 -10.35
CA ASP A 346 9.23 4.44 -10.72
C ASP A 346 9.08 4.04 -12.20
N GLY A 347 9.98 4.50 -13.07
CA GLY A 347 10.02 4.10 -14.48
C GLY A 347 10.44 2.64 -14.69
N GLY A 348 11.12 2.04 -13.71
CA GLY A 348 11.57 0.66 -13.76
C GLY A 348 12.58 0.39 -14.87
N PHE A 349 12.94 -0.89 -14.99
CA PHE A 349 13.90 -1.33 -15.99
C PHE A 349 13.39 -1.12 -17.41
N GLY A 350 12.07 -1.22 -17.65
CA GLY A 350 11.47 -0.97 -18.98
C GLY A 350 11.76 0.43 -19.51
N GLU A 351 11.61 1.48 -18.69
CA GLU A 351 11.96 2.85 -19.11
C GLU A 351 13.46 2.99 -19.43
N TRP A 352 14.30 2.29 -18.66
CA TRP A 352 15.75 2.31 -18.84
C TRP A 352 16.18 1.55 -20.10
N SER A 353 15.60 0.37 -20.34
CA SER A 353 15.94 -0.53 -21.44
C SER A 353 15.40 -0.03 -22.77
N ASN A 354 14.24 0.63 -22.79
CA ASN A 354 13.50 0.98 -23.99
C ASN A 354 13.77 2.44 -24.38
N VAL A 355 14.87 2.65 -25.11
CA VAL A 355 15.26 3.98 -25.59
C VAL A 355 15.53 3.94 -27.10
N GLU A 356 14.84 4.82 -27.84
CA GLU A 356 14.98 4.95 -29.30
C GLU A 356 16.28 5.68 -29.73
N GLY A 357 17.12 6.07 -28.78
CA GLY A 357 18.40 6.76 -29.01
C GLY A 357 19.27 6.80 -27.75
N ASP A 358 20.53 7.20 -27.92
CA ASP A 358 21.56 7.29 -26.86
C ASP A 358 21.63 6.08 -25.90
N ARG A 359 21.68 4.87 -26.48
CA ARG A 359 21.92 3.63 -25.71
C ARG A 359 23.22 3.66 -24.90
N GLY A 360 24.14 4.57 -25.22
CA GLY A 360 25.37 4.80 -24.49
C GLY A 360 25.16 5.51 -23.15
N ARG A 361 24.19 6.43 -23.08
CA ARG A 361 23.77 7.10 -21.84
C ARG A 361 22.99 6.19 -20.90
N TYR A 362 22.26 5.20 -21.44
CA TYR A 362 21.49 4.21 -20.67
C TYR A 362 22.06 2.80 -20.83
N PRO A 363 23.30 2.53 -20.39
CA PRO A 363 23.92 1.23 -20.54
C PRO A 363 23.17 0.12 -19.80
N VAL A 364 23.27 -1.11 -20.29
CA VAL A 364 22.72 -2.32 -19.64
C VAL A 364 23.86 -3.33 -19.49
N GLU A 365 23.93 -3.96 -18.31
CA GLU A 365 24.89 -5.02 -17.99
C GLU A 365 24.21 -6.37 -17.86
N THR A 366 24.89 -7.44 -18.28
CA THR A 366 24.46 -8.83 -18.06
C THR A 366 25.45 -9.61 -17.20
N LYS A 367 26.62 -9.02 -16.93
CA LYS A 367 27.64 -9.60 -16.05
C LYS A 367 27.31 -9.22 -14.61
N THR A 368 27.38 -10.19 -13.72
CA THR A 368 27.02 -10.01 -12.31
C THR A 368 27.95 -9.01 -11.60
N SER A 369 27.36 -7.97 -11.03
CA SER A 369 28.00 -7.18 -9.95
C SER A 369 27.85 -7.89 -8.60
N ALA A 370 26.62 -8.25 -8.21
CA ALA A 370 26.31 -9.25 -7.17
C ALA A 370 24.85 -9.75 -7.34
N VAL A 371 24.59 -11.05 -7.15
CA VAL A 371 23.24 -11.62 -6.99
C VAL A 371 23.18 -12.26 -5.62
N ILE A 372 22.16 -11.90 -4.84
CA ILE A 372 21.98 -12.38 -3.49
C ILE A 372 20.74 -13.26 -3.46
N GLU A 373 20.97 -14.55 -3.27
CA GLU A 373 19.91 -15.53 -3.06
C GLU A 373 19.07 -15.15 -1.83
N THR A 374 17.76 -15.08 -2.03
CA THR A 374 16.75 -14.80 -1.01
C THR A 374 15.84 -16.00 -0.82
N GLU A 375 15.55 -16.35 0.42
CA GLU A 375 14.52 -17.32 0.77
C GLU A 375 13.34 -16.53 1.32
N GLY A 376 12.21 -16.53 0.61
CA GLY A 376 11.01 -15.81 1.00
C GLY A 376 9.81 -16.41 0.30
N SER A 377 8.61 -16.12 0.81
CA SER A 377 7.37 -16.60 0.22
C SER A 377 6.26 -15.60 0.46
N VAL A 378 5.40 -15.42 -0.54
CA VAL A 378 4.18 -14.62 -0.40
C VAL A 378 3.02 -15.57 -0.15
N GLY A 379 2.36 -15.41 0.99
CA GLY A 379 1.27 -16.25 1.46
C GLY A 379 -0.10 -15.63 1.16
N GLY A 380 -1.05 -16.47 0.76
CA GLY A 380 -2.39 -16.06 0.36
C GLY A 380 -3.02 -17.12 -0.53
N ASP A 381 -4.13 -17.73 -0.11
CA ASP A 381 -4.72 -18.92 -0.75
C ASP A 381 -4.85 -18.77 -2.29
N ASP A 382 -4.02 -19.58 -2.97
CA ASP A 382 -4.28 -20.52 -4.07
C ASP A 382 -5.11 -20.09 -5.30
N GLY A 383 -5.14 -18.81 -5.68
CA GLY A 383 -5.79 -18.45 -6.96
C GLY A 383 -5.68 -17.02 -7.49
N GLY A 384 -5.06 -16.08 -6.76
CA GLY A 384 -4.92 -14.69 -7.24
C GLY A 384 -4.54 -13.67 -6.17
N GLY A 385 -3.87 -14.08 -5.09
CA GLY A 385 -3.54 -13.20 -3.97
C GLY A 385 -2.23 -12.47 -4.17
N ASP A 386 -2.25 -11.15 -4.25
CA ASP A 386 -1.08 -10.23 -4.19
C ASP A 386 0.11 -10.52 -5.13
N PHE A 387 0.01 -11.47 -6.06
CA PHE A 387 1.10 -11.77 -6.98
C PHE A 387 1.39 -10.56 -7.86
N SER A 388 2.68 -10.21 -7.87
CA SER A 388 3.43 -9.46 -8.88
C SER A 388 2.58 -9.03 -10.09
N CYS A 389 2.63 -7.75 -10.45
CA CYS A 389 2.06 -7.31 -11.73
C CYS A 389 2.81 -7.93 -12.93
N THR A 390 3.92 -8.62 -12.67
CA THR A 390 4.65 -9.48 -13.61
C THR A 390 4.45 -10.97 -13.25
N GLY A 391 3.43 -11.60 -13.84
CA GLY A 391 3.37 -13.03 -14.16
C GLY A 391 3.28 -14.05 -13.01
#